data_AF-A0A959UHS7-F1
#
_entry.id   AF-A0A959UHS7-F1
#
_cell.length_a   1.000
_cell.length_b   1.000
_cell.length_c   1.000
_cell.angle_alpha   90.00
_cell.angle_beta   90.00
_cell.angle_gamma   90.00
#
_symmetry.space_group_name_H-M   'P 1'
#
loop_
_entity.id
_entity.type
_entity.pdbx_description
1 polymer ?
#
loop_
_entity_poly.entity_id
_entity_poly.type
_entity_poly.pdbx_seq_one_letter_code
_entity_poly.pdbx_strand_id
1 'polypeptide(L)'
;MMVLLPRLQIIAISGSIFFIFLLVYLIRKQRIKEEYSLLWLFFGFIFLLFSIWRDGLDYLAGLVGIAYPPAALFMLFILAFFFILIEFSVIISRLSDRNKNLTQEVAIQKAELKELKKKIKHLLRAEERSKKEKEQKSVE
;
A
#
# COMPACT_ATOMS: atom_id res chain seq x y z
N MET A 1 -47.89 -5.36 -1.61
CA MET A 1 -46.49 -5.82 -1.56
C MET A 1 -45.83 -5.69 -2.93
N MET A 2 -45.78 -4.48 -3.54
CA MET A 2 -45.31 -4.32 -4.94
C MET A 2 -44.48 -3.05 -5.20
N VAL A 3 -43.98 -2.37 -4.16
CA VAL A 3 -43.20 -1.11 -4.31
C VAL A 3 -41.79 -1.19 -3.68
N LEU A 4 -41.38 -2.34 -3.13
CA LEU A 4 -40.03 -2.50 -2.56
C LEU A 4 -38.94 -2.75 -3.63
N LEU A 5 -39.28 -3.47 -4.70
CA LEU A 5 -38.36 -3.85 -5.78
C LEU A 5 -37.70 -2.65 -6.51
N PRO A 6 -38.42 -1.57 -6.90
CA PRO A 6 -37.80 -0.46 -7.61
C PRO A 6 -36.84 0.36 -6.74
N ARG A 7 -37.11 0.46 -5.43
CA ARG A 7 -36.24 1.22 -4.50
C ARG A 7 -34.92 0.50 -4.25
N LEU A 8 -34.96 -0.81 -4.05
CA LEU A 8 -33.75 -1.64 -3.90
C LEU A 8 -32.87 -1.59 -5.15
N GLN A 9 -33.49 -1.64 -6.35
CA GLN A 9 -32.75 -1.58 -7.60
C GLN A 9 -32.10 -0.21 -7.83
N ILE A 10 -32.79 0.89 -7.53
CA ILE A 10 -32.21 2.24 -7.62
C ILE A 10 -31.05 2.42 -6.63
N ILE A 11 -31.20 1.94 -5.40
CA ILE A 11 -30.13 1.99 -4.38
C ILE A 11 -28.92 1.15 -4.83
N ALA A 12 -29.15 -0.05 -5.38
CA ALA A 12 -28.09 -0.92 -5.88
C ALA A 12 -27.34 -0.32 -7.09
N ILE A 13 -28.07 0.28 -8.04
CA ILE A 13 -27.47 0.95 -9.20
C ILE A 13 -26.68 2.18 -8.75
N SER A 14 -27.24 3.02 -7.89
CA SER A 14 -26.57 4.20 -7.35
C SER A 14 -25.31 3.82 -6.57
N GLY A 15 -25.39 2.80 -5.71
CA GLY A 15 -24.25 2.26 -4.97
C GLY A 15 -23.16 1.71 -5.88
N SER A 16 -23.52 1.01 -6.96
CA SER A 16 -22.56 0.48 -7.94
C SER A 16 -21.85 1.58 -8.72
N ILE A 17 -22.59 2.60 -9.16
CA ILE A 17 -22.01 3.78 -9.85
C ILE A 17 -21.07 4.53 -8.91
N PHE A 18 -21.48 4.76 -7.66
CA PHE A 18 -20.64 5.41 -6.66
C PHE A 18 -19.37 4.62 -6.38
N PHE A 19 -19.47 3.29 -6.25
CA PHE A 19 -18.32 2.40 -6.04
C PHE A 19 -17.35 2.45 -7.20
N ILE A 20 -17.84 2.39 -8.45
CA ILE A 20 -17.02 2.53 -9.66
C ILE A 20 -16.34 3.91 -9.68
N PHE A 21 -17.07 4.98 -9.38
CA PHE A 21 -16.51 6.33 -9.32
C PHE A 21 -15.41 6.43 -8.25
N LEU A 22 -15.62 5.86 -7.06
CA LEU A 22 -14.64 5.80 -5.99
C LEU A 22 -13.38 5.03 -6.40
N LEU A 23 -13.54 3.88 -7.06
CA LEU A 23 -12.43 3.10 -7.60
C LEU A 23 -11.63 3.89 -8.63
N VAL A 24 -12.30 4.50 -9.62
CA VAL A 24 -11.65 5.32 -10.65
C VAL A 24 -10.93 6.52 -10.02
N TYR A 25 -11.55 7.18 -9.03
CA TYR A 25 -10.92 8.28 -8.31
C TYR A 25 -9.65 7.84 -7.55
N LEU A 26 -9.69 6.69 -6.87
CA LEU A 26 -8.53 6.13 -6.16
C LEU A 26 -7.39 5.75 -7.11
N ILE A 27 -7.72 5.15 -8.26
CA ILE A 27 -6.75 4.78 -9.31
C ILE A 27 -6.11 6.04 -9.91
N ARG A 28 -6.93 7.04 -10.27
CA ARG A 28 -6.48 8.27 -10.93
C ARG A 28 -5.57 9.12 -10.04
N LYS A 29 -5.66 8.98 -8.71
CA LYS A 29 -4.79 9.68 -7.76
C LYS A 29 -3.39 9.07 -7.61
N GLN A 30 -3.02 8.06 -8.42
CA GLN A 30 -1.70 7.42 -8.47
C GLN A 30 -1.15 6.95 -7.10
N ARG A 31 -2.04 6.69 -6.13
CA ARG A 31 -1.66 6.16 -4.82
C ARG A 31 -1.38 4.65 -4.85
N ILE A 32 -1.62 4.00 -5.99
CA ILE A 32 -1.56 2.56 -6.19
C ILE A 32 -0.59 2.28 -7.34
N LYS A 33 0.42 1.44 -7.11
CA LYS A 33 1.33 0.95 -8.15
C LYS A 33 0.55 0.10 -9.15
N GLU A 34 0.89 0.19 -10.43
CA GLU A 34 0.23 -0.44 -11.59
C GLU A 34 -0.19 -1.91 -11.38
N GLU A 35 0.53 -2.64 -10.53
CA GLU A 35 0.29 -4.04 -10.16
C GLU A 35 -1.06 -4.29 -9.44
N TYR A 36 -1.49 -3.42 -8.52
CA TYR A 36 -2.73 -3.65 -7.75
C TYR A 36 -3.99 -3.17 -8.48
N SER A 37 -3.84 -2.26 -9.45
CA SER A 37 -4.97 -1.75 -10.23
C SER A 37 -5.61 -2.84 -11.08
N LEU A 38 -4.82 -3.83 -11.53
CA LEU A 38 -5.31 -4.99 -12.28
C LEU A 38 -6.26 -5.87 -11.46
N LEU A 39 -5.92 -6.12 -10.19
CA LEU A 39 -6.73 -6.93 -9.29
C LEU A 39 -8.07 -6.26 -8.96
N TRP A 40 -8.04 -4.94 -8.69
CA TRP A 40 -9.27 -4.17 -8.50
C TRP A 40 -10.14 -4.08 -9.76
N LEU A 41 -9.54 -3.95 -10.94
CA LEU A 41 -10.24 -3.92 -12.21
C LEU A 41 -10.87 -5.28 -12.54
N PHE A 42 -10.18 -6.38 -12.19
CA PHE A 42 -10.72 -7.74 -12.26
C PHE A 42 -11.95 -7.92 -11.36
N PHE A 43 -11.90 -7.48 -10.10
CA PHE A 43 -13.09 -7.50 -9.23
C PHE A 43 -14.21 -6.61 -9.76
N GLY A 44 -13.90 -5.42 -10.26
CA GLY A 44 -14.88 -4.53 -10.89
C GLY A 44 -15.57 -5.18 -12.11
N PHE A 45 -14.82 -5.91 -12.93
CA PHE A 45 -15.36 -6.67 -14.05
C PHE A 45 -16.27 -7.81 -13.59
N ILE A 46 -15.87 -8.56 -12.57
CA ILE A 46 -16.70 -9.62 -11.96
C ILE A 46 -18.03 -9.03 -11.43
N PHE A 47 -17.97 -7.90 -10.72
CA PHE A 47 -19.16 -7.20 -10.23
C PHE A 47 -20.10 -6.79 -11.36
N LEU A 48 -19.54 -6.23 -12.45
CA LEU A 48 -20.32 -5.81 -13.61
C LEU A 48 -20.98 -7.00 -14.31
N LEU A 49 -20.25 -8.12 -14.46
CA LEU A 49 -20.76 -9.36 -15.04
C LEU A 49 -21.97 -9.89 -14.24
N PHE A 50 -21.86 -9.97 -12.90
CA PHE A 50 -22.97 -10.39 -12.05
C PHE A 50 -24.11 -9.38 -11.96
N SER A 51 -23.84 -8.08 -12.13
CA SER A 51 -24.87 -7.06 -12.16
C SER A 51 -25.79 -7.19 -13.37
N ILE A 52 -25.24 -7.57 -14.53
CA ILE A 52 -26.00 -7.79 -15.77
C ILE A 52 -26.63 -9.18 -15.78
N TRP A 53 -25.96 -10.19 -15.22
CA TRP A 53 -26.36 -11.59 -15.27
C TRP A 53 -27.00 -12.07 -13.96
N ARG A 54 -28.33 -11.96 -13.85
CA ARG A 54 -29.10 -12.37 -12.64
C ARG A 54 -29.04 -13.88 -12.38
N ASP A 55 -29.15 -14.72 -13.41
CA ASP A 55 -29.17 -16.18 -13.26
C ASP A 55 -27.78 -16.79 -12.94
N GLY A 56 -26.71 -16.01 -13.07
CA GLY A 56 -25.35 -16.47 -12.76
C GLY A 56 -25.15 -16.77 -11.27
N LEU A 57 -25.84 -16.04 -10.40
CA LEU A 57 -25.84 -16.30 -8.96
C LEU A 57 -26.50 -17.65 -8.64
N ASP A 58 -27.62 -17.96 -9.29
CA ASP A 58 -28.36 -19.21 -9.07
C ASP A 58 -27.51 -20.42 -9.49
N TYR A 59 -26.79 -20.30 -10.61
CA TYR A 59 -25.87 -21.34 -11.06
C TYR A 59 -24.73 -21.60 -10.07
N LEU A 60 -24.09 -20.53 -9.57
CA LEU A 60 -23.02 -20.66 -8.56
C LEU A 60 -23.54 -21.23 -7.24
N ALA A 61 -24.73 -20.79 -6.82
CA ALA A 61 -25.38 -21.29 -5.63
C ALA A 61 -25.66 -22.79 -5.73
N GLY A 62 -26.16 -23.26 -6.89
CA GLY A 62 -26.35 -24.67 -7.19
C GLY A 62 -25.05 -25.47 -7.20
N LEU A 63 -23.96 -24.90 -7.72
CA LEU A 63 -22.63 -25.52 -7.75
C LEU A 63 -22.03 -25.72 -6.35
N VAL A 64 -22.21 -24.73 -5.48
CA VAL A 64 -21.71 -24.74 -4.10
C VAL A 64 -22.68 -25.49 -3.16
N GLY A 65 -23.92 -25.73 -3.59
CA GLY A 65 -24.97 -26.38 -2.80
C GLY A 65 -25.67 -25.45 -1.80
N ILE A 66 -25.65 -24.14 -2.05
CA ILE A 66 -26.27 -23.13 -1.18
C ILE A 66 -27.67 -22.80 -1.69
N ALA A 67 -28.69 -22.99 -0.85
CA ALA A 67 -30.09 -22.75 -1.23
C ALA A 67 -30.43 -21.26 -1.43
N TYR A 68 -29.65 -20.34 -0.86
CA TYR A 68 -29.85 -18.90 -0.97
C TYR A 68 -28.72 -18.26 -1.82
N PRO A 69 -28.98 -17.95 -3.10
CA PRO A 69 -27.95 -17.48 -4.05
C PRO A 69 -27.12 -16.28 -3.59
N PRO A 70 -27.71 -15.27 -2.92
CA PRO A 70 -26.92 -14.17 -2.38
C PRO A 70 -25.89 -14.60 -1.34
N ALA A 71 -26.16 -15.64 -0.53
CA ALA A 71 -25.20 -16.13 0.47
C ALA A 71 -23.97 -16.79 -0.17
N ALA A 72 -24.14 -17.48 -1.30
CA ALA A 72 -23.02 -18.05 -2.06
C ALA A 72 -22.07 -16.95 -2.56
N LEU A 73 -22.63 -15.84 -3.02
CA LEU A 73 -21.87 -14.68 -3.49
C LEU A 73 -21.12 -13.98 -2.33
N PHE A 74 -21.75 -13.84 -1.17
CA PHE A 74 -21.07 -13.34 0.03
C PHE A 74 -19.93 -14.26 0.47
N MET A 75 -20.11 -15.59 0.44
CA MET A 75 -19.07 -16.55 0.78
C MET A 75 -17.84 -16.40 -0.13
N LEU A 76 -18.06 -16.26 -1.44
CA LEU A 76 -17.00 -16.05 -2.42
C LEU A 76 -16.27 -14.73 -2.17
N PHE A 77 -16.99 -13.65 -1.87
CA PHE A 77 -16.34 -12.38 -1.52
C PHE A 77 -15.57 -12.43 -0.22
N ILE A 78 -16.06 -13.12 0.81
CA ILE A 78 -15.31 -13.29 2.05
C ILE A 78 -13.99 -14.01 1.78
N LEU A 79 -14.01 -15.11 1.01
CA LEU A 79 -12.81 -15.82 0.60
C LEU A 79 -11.87 -14.92 -0.21
N ALA A 80 -12.37 -14.20 -1.20
CA ALA A 80 -11.58 -13.25 -1.98
C ALA A 80 -10.95 -12.16 -1.11
N PHE A 81 -11.71 -11.62 -0.14
CA PHE A 81 -11.19 -10.64 0.82
C PHE A 81 -10.08 -11.22 1.68
N PHE A 82 -10.16 -12.48 2.10
CA PHE A 82 -9.06 -13.14 2.81
C PHE A 82 -7.77 -13.16 1.99
N PHE A 83 -7.85 -13.49 0.68
CA PHE A 83 -6.67 -13.44 -0.19
C PHE A 83 -6.08 -12.04 -0.30
N ILE A 84 -6.92 -11.01 -0.43
CA ILE A 84 -6.49 -9.61 -0.46
C ILE A 84 -5.81 -9.23 0.86
N LEU A 85 -6.35 -9.65 2.00
CA LEU A 85 -5.75 -9.38 3.32
C LEU A 85 -4.36 -10.02 3.45
N ILE A 86 -4.19 -11.25 2.95
CA ILE A 86 -2.89 -11.92 2.92
C ILE A 86 -1.90 -11.14 2.05
N GLU A 87 -2.33 -10.72 0.86
CA GLU A 87 -1.49 -9.92 -0.05
C GLU A 87 -1.05 -8.61 0.63
N PHE A 88 -1.98 -7.89 1.25
CA PHE A 88 -1.68 -6.68 2.02
C PHE A 88 -0.72 -6.94 3.18
N SER A 89 -0.89 -8.03 3.91
CA SER A 89 0.03 -8.43 4.97
C SER A 89 1.46 -8.60 4.45
N VAL A 90 1.62 -9.30 3.31
CA VAL A 90 2.94 -9.48 2.67
C VAL A 90 3.55 -8.16 2.24
N ILE A 91 2.77 -7.27 1.64
CA ILE A 91 3.25 -5.95 1.19
C ILE A 91 3.69 -5.10 2.39
N ILE A 92 2.89 -5.06 3.44
CA ILE A 92 3.20 -4.32 4.67
C ILE A 92 4.48 -4.88 5.29
N SER A 93 4.63 -6.20 5.36
CA SER A 93 5.86 -6.84 5.86
C SER A 93 7.08 -6.40 5.06
N ARG A 94 7.03 -6.51 3.71
CA ARG A 94 8.14 -6.09 2.83
C ARG A 94 8.46 -4.61 2.98
N LEU A 95 7.44 -3.76 3.16
CA LEU A 95 7.62 -2.33 3.36
C LEU A 95 8.30 -2.05 4.70
N SER A 96 7.90 -2.76 5.75
CA SER A 96 8.53 -2.70 7.08
C SER A 96 10.02 -3.07 7.01
N ASP A 97 10.36 -4.16 6.32
CA ASP A 97 11.75 -4.60 6.14
C ASP A 97 12.58 -3.55 5.39
N ARG A 98 12.04 -2.98 4.30
CA ARG A 98 12.72 -1.90 3.56
C ARG A 98 12.93 -0.67 4.42
N ASN A 99 11.93 -0.28 5.22
CA ASN A 99 12.03 0.88 6.10
C ASN A 99 13.09 0.65 7.20
N LYS A 100 13.17 -0.58 7.73
CA LYS A 100 14.22 -0.98 8.66
C LYS A 100 15.61 -0.85 8.04
N ASN A 101 15.80 -1.37 6.82
CA ASN A 101 17.08 -1.29 6.10
C ASN A 101 17.49 0.17 5.83
N LEU A 102 16.56 1.00 5.33
CA LEU A 102 16.80 2.43 5.12
C LEU A 102 17.18 3.15 6.42
N THR A 103 16.51 2.82 7.52
CA THR A 103 16.84 3.39 8.84
C THR A 103 18.25 2.99 9.27
N GLN A 104 18.66 1.75 9.01
CA GLN A 104 20.01 1.27 9.30
C GLN A 104 21.06 1.95 8.43
N GLU A 105 20.84 2.09 7.13
CA GLU A 105 21.74 2.81 6.22
C GLU A 105 21.92 4.27 6.66
N VAL A 106 20.82 4.96 7.00
CA VAL A 106 20.88 6.34 7.51
C VAL A 106 21.65 6.41 8.84
N ALA A 107 21.50 5.43 9.72
CA ALA A 107 22.23 5.38 10.98
C ALA A 107 23.74 5.21 10.77
N ILE A 108 24.15 4.32 9.85
CA ILE A 108 25.55 4.09 9.48
C ILE A 108 26.15 5.36 8.86
N GLN A 109 25.47 5.97 7.90
CA GLN A 109 25.92 7.23 7.26
C GLN A 109 26.09 8.36 8.29
N LYS A 110 25.18 8.48 9.25
CA LYS A 110 25.30 9.46 10.35
C LYS A 110 26.51 9.18 11.26
N ALA A 111 26.82 7.92 11.52
CA ALA A 111 27.98 7.52 12.32
C ALA A 111 29.29 7.86 11.60
N GLU A 112 29.40 7.55 10.31
CA GLU A 112 30.57 7.87 9.48
C GLU A 112 30.79 9.38 9.37
N LEU A 113 29.72 10.17 9.16
CA LEU A 113 29.79 11.63 9.17
C LEU A 113 30.28 12.17 10.52
N LYS A 114 29.86 11.56 11.64
CA LYS A 114 30.32 11.97 12.97
C LYS A 114 31.81 11.69 13.16
N GLU A 115 32.30 10.54 12.72
CA GLU A 115 33.73 10.19 12.77
C GLU A 115 34.57 11.09 11.86
N LEU A 116 34.12 11.39 10.65
CA LEU A 116 34.82 12.31 9.75
C LEU A 116 34.92 13.72 10.35
N LYS A 117 33.82 14.23 10.95
CA LYS A 117 33.82 15.52 11.66
C LYS A 117 34.80 15.54 12.84
N LYS A 118 34.92 14.44 13.59
CA LYS A 118 35.94 14.32 14.64
C LYS A 118 37.35 14.38 14.06
N LYS A 119 37.65 13.60 13.02
CA LYS A 119 38.98 13.59 12.38
C LYS A 119 39.38 14.98 11.89
N ILE A 120 38.49 15.69 11.20
CA ILE A 120 38.73 17.07 10.75
C ILE A 120 39.04 17.98 11.94
N LYS A 121 38.28 17.90 13.03
CA LYS A 121 38.51 18.69 14.24
C LYS A 121 39.88 18.39 14.88
N HIS A 122 40.32 17.14 14.87
CA HIS A 122 41.65 16.75 15.36
C HIS A 122 42.77 17.29 14.47
N LEU A 123 42.61 17.23 13.15
CA LEU A 123 43.58 17.77 12.19
C LEU A 123 43.73 19.29 12.30
N LEU A 124 42.62 20.03 12.39
CA LEU A 124 42.64 21.49 12.57
C LEU A 124 43.37 21.88 13.87
N ARG A 125 43.12 21.16 14.97
CA ARG A 125 43.81 21.38 16.25
C ARG A 125 45.31 21.06 16.17
N ALA A 126 45.70 20.05 15.40
CA ALA A 126 47.11 19.72 15.19
C ALA A 126 47.83 20.79 14.37
N GLU A 127 47.18 21.32 13.33
CA GLU A 127 47.70 22.42 12.50
C GLU A 127 47.88 23.70 13.33
N GLU A 128 46.91 24.07 14.17
CA GLU A 128 47.00 25.21 15.09
C GLU A 128 48.18 25.08 16.06
N ARG A 129 48.42 23.88 16.62
CA ARG A 129 49.57 23.63 17.50
C ARG A 129 50.89 23.78 16.76
N SER A 130 50.99 23.20 15.56
CA SER A 130 52.19 23.31 14.74
C SER A 130 52.51 24.77 14.35
N LYS A 131 51.48 25.59 14.05
CA LYS A 131 51.67 27.02 13.80
C LYS A 131 52.21 27.76 15.03
N LYS A 132 51.63 27.51 16.22
CA LYS A 132 52.09 28.12 17.48
C LYS A 132 53.53 27.75 17.84
N GLU A 133 53.92 26.49 17.65
CA GLU A 133 55.30 26.03 17.88
C GLU A 133 56.30 26.69 16.93
N LYS A 134 55.92 26.93 15.67
CA LYS A 134 56.76 27.64 14.70
C LYS A 134 56.89 29.13 15.04
N GLU A 135 55.81 29.77 15.48
CA GLU A 135 55.83 31.16 15.95
C GLU A 135 56.75 31.35 17.16
N GLN A 136 56.66 30.46 18.16
CA GLN A 136 57.54 30.54 19.34
C GLN A 136 59.03 30.41 18.99
N LYS A 137 59.38 29.48 18.08
CA LYS A 137 60.78 29.30 17.62
C LYS A 137 61.31 30.41 16.71
N SER A 138 60.45 31.29 16.19
CA SER A 138 60.86 32.43 15.36
C SER A 138 61.16 33.69 16.18
N VAL A 139 60.79 33.70 17.47
CA VAL A 139 60.92 34.85 18.37
C VAL A 139 62.12 34.69 19.33
N GLU A 140 62.59 33.45 19.54
CA GLU A 140 63.89 33.12 20.17
C GLU A 140 65.04 33.20 19.16
#